data_AF-A0A2V9WVF2-F1
#
_entry.id   AF-A0A2V9WVF2-F1
#
_cell.length_a   1.000
_cell.length_b   1.000
_cell.length_c   1.000
_cell.angle_alpha   90.00
_cell.angle_beta   90.00
_cell.angle_gamma   90.00
#
_symmetry.space_group_name_H-M   'P 1'
#
loop_
_entity.id
_entity.type
_entity.pdbx_description
1 polymer ?
#
loop_
_entity_poly.entity_id
_entity_poly.type
_entity_poly.pdbx_seq_one_letter_code
_entity_poly.pdbx_strand_id
1 'polypeptide(L)'
;MDICEAAIAEAKKSVAEDDRLHPHVGVVIVKDGKILATGYRGESGKGDHGEFCALKKLNEADVQGATVYTTLEPCSTRKPPKMPCTRRLIDSKVARVVYGMADKHESVYGHASLVEAGIEIGFSSNDLMQELLALNKEWSDSLRVKPIVPPNDTSPLANVSYYKLGPSMQDNIHLFVRPPKDAGGFYTIEDAAKNVLAHGRTLEEIAIEWHRIDDQKVIVEKLVRQSAGSSNRLLNFI
;
A
#
# COMPACT_ATOMS: atom_id res chain seq x y z
N MET A 1 13.44 24.22 -6.88
CA MET A 1 12.89 22.87 -7.06
C MET A 1 12.96 22.20 -5.70
N ASP A 2 11.83 21.73 -5.19
CA ASP A 2 11.81 21.00 -3.92
C ASP A 2 12.64 19.70 -4.08
N ILE A 3 13.38 19.29 -3.06
CA ILE A 3 14.25 18.10 -3.13
C ILE A 3 13.41 16.82 -3.31
N CYS A 4 12.22 16.76 -2.71
CA CYS A 4 11.31 15.62 -2.87
C CYS A 4 10.71 15.60 -4.29
N GLU A 5 10.38 16.75 -4.88
CA GLU A 5 9.98 16.84 -6.29
C GLU A 5 11.10 16.33 -7.22
N ALA A 6 12.34 16.70 -6.92
CA ALA A 6 13.51 16.20 -7.65
C ALA A 6 13.61 14.66 -7.57
N ALA A 7 13.39 14.08 -6.39
CA ALA A 7 13.39 12.63 -6.22
C ALA A 7 12.27 11.94 -7.02
N ILE A 8 11.07 12.53 -7.09
CA ILE A 8 9.96 12.04 -7.92
C ILE A 8 10.32 12.11 -9.42
N ALA A 9 10.93 13.22 -9.85
CA ALA A 9 11.38 13.38 -11.23
C ALA A 9 12.41 12.30 -11.63
N GLU A 10 13.30 11.91 -10.71
CA GLU A 10 14.20 10.77 -10.92
C GLU A 10 13.44 9.43 -10.93
N ALA A 11 12.46 9.23 -10.04
CA ALA A 11 11.68 7.98 -9.99
C ALA A 11 10.97 7.67 -11.31
N LYS A 12 10.46 8.71 -11.99
CA LYS A 12 9.84 8.61 -13.33
C LYS A 12 10.79 8.10 -14.42
N LYS A 13 12.10 8.15 -14.21
CA LYS A 13 13.12 7.62 -15.14
C LYS A 13 13.44 6.14 -14.91
N SER A 14 12.84 5.52 -13.90
CA SER A 14 13.13 4.12 -13.55
C SER A 14 12.97 3.18 -14.73
N VAL A 15 13.91 2.24 -14.84
CA VAL A 15 13.93 1.23 -15.91
C VAL A 15 13.65 -0.14 -15.29
N ALA A 16 12.66 -0.85 -15.82
CA ALA A 16 12.35 -2.22 -15.43
C ALA A 16 13.45 -3.17 -15.92
N GLU A 17 13.85 -4.14 -15.08
CA GLU A 17 14.84 -5.14 -15.47
C GLU A 17 14.27 -6.33 -16.23
N ASP A 18 12.96 -6.58 -16.11
CA ASP A 18 12.20 -7.67 -16.71
C ASP A 18 10.71 -7.33 -16.71
N ASP A 19 9.89 -8.26 -17.21
CA ASP A 19 8.46 -8.04 -17.44
C ASP A 19 7.60 -8.04 -16.15
N ARG A 20 8.19 -8.21 -14.97
CA ARG A 20 7.46 -8.10 -13.71
C ARG A 20 7.23 -6.64 -13.35
N LEU A 21 6.24 -6.41 -12.49
CA LEU A 21 6.04 -5.09 -11.91
C LEU A 21 7.19 -4.75 -10.96
N HIS A 22 7.79 -3.58 -11.18
CA HIS A 22 8.87 -3.04 -10.37
C HIS A 22 8.52 -1.62 -9.92
N PRO A 23 8.92 -1.21 -8.71
CA PRO A 23 8.64 0.14 -8.25
C PRO A 23 9.48 1.16 -9.02
N HIS A 24 8.89 2.31 -9.30
CA HIS A 24 9.58 3.53 -9.62
C HIS A 24 10.25 4.10 -8.36
N VAL A 25 11.58 4.15 -8.38
CA VAL A 25 12.39 4.65 -7.24
C VAL A 25 13.39 5.68 -7.74
N GLY A 26 13.33 6.87 -7.16
CA GLY A 26 14.25 7.98 -7.39
C GLY A 26 14.90 8.43 -6.08
N VAL A 27 16.15 8.88 -6.18
CA VAL A 27 16.99 9.21 -5.04
C VAL A 27 17.76 10.49 -5.31
N VAL A 28 17.86 11.34 -4.30
CA VAL A 28 18.65 12.58 -4.30
C VAL A 28 19.45 12.64 -3.01
N ILE A 29 20.77 12.83 -3.13
CA ILE A 29 21.68 12.97 -1.99
C ILE A 29 22.04 14.44 -1.85
N VAL A 30 21.82 15.01 -0.66
CA VAL A 30 21.98 16.43 -0.38
C VAL A 30 22.89 16.64 0.82
N LYS A 31 23.82 17.59 0.71
CA LYS A 31 24.68 18.03 1.81
C LYS A 31 24.90 19.53 1.70
N ASP A 32 24.86 20.24 2.82
CA ASP A 32 25.05 21.70 2.88
C ASP A 32 24.14 22.47 1.90
N GLY A 33 22.88 22.02 1.77
CA GLY A 33 21.88 22.60 0.88
C GLY A 33 22.11 22.36 -0.62
N LYS A 34 23.09 21.53 -1.00
CA LYS A 34 23.44 21.22 -2.39
C LYS A 34 23.15 19.76 -2.73
N ILE A 35 22.58 19.53 -3.91
CA ILE A 35 22.46 18.19 -4.47
C ILE A 35 23.86 17.73 -4.89
N LEU A 36 24.33 16.63 -4.30
CA LEU A 36 25.61 16.01 -4.63
C LEU A 36 25.45 15.02 -5.78
N ALA A 37 24.40 14.20 -5.73
CA ALA A 37 24.08 13.22 -6.76
C ALA A 37 22.58 12.92 -6.77
N THR A 38 22.11 12.50 -7.93
CA THR A 38 20.80 11.88 -8.11
C THR A 38 20.98 10.43 -8.56
N GLY A 39 19.92 9.64 -8.48
CA GLY A 39 19.90 8.32 -9.10
C GLY A 39 18.49 7.75 -9.15
N TYR A 40 18.29 6.77 -10.02
CA TYR A 40 17.02 6.07 -10.15
C TYR A 40 17.24 4.59 -10.39
N ARG A 41 16.18 3.82 -10.17
CA ARG A 41 16.21 2.37 -10.32
C ARG A 41 16.55 1.98 -11.77
N GLY A 42 17.56 1.14 -11.93
CA GLY A 42 18.03 0.67 -13.24
C GLY A 42 19.04 1.58 -13.93
N GLU A 43 19.38 2.75 -13.36
CA GLU A 43 20.32 3.71 -13.99
C GLU A 43 21.70 3.10 -14.29
N SER A 44 22.27 2.35 -13.35
CA SER A 44 23.60 1.71 -13.50
C SER A 44 23.54 0.32 -14.14
N GLY A 45 22.36 -0.15 -14.52
CA GLY A 45 22.15 -1.47 -15.10
C GLY A 45 21.08 -2.30 -14.39
N LYS A 46 20.94 -3.54 -14.87
CA LYS A 46 19.82 -4.43 -14.55
C LYS A 46 19.68 -4.69 -13.04
N GLY A 47 18.55 -4.28 -12.47
CA GLY A 47 18.15 -4.53 -11.08
C GLY A 47 18.96 -3.75 -10.03
N ASP A 48 19.64 -2.67 -10.42
CA ASP A 48 20.26 -1.74 -9.49
C ASP A 48 19.23 -0.76 -8.93
N HIS A 49 19.34 -0.49 -7.63
CA HIS A 49 18.41 0.40 -6.92
C HIS A 49 18.91 1.85 -6.99
N GLY A 50 17.97 2.80 -6.89
CA GLY A 50 18.29 4.22 -6.98
C GLY A 50 19.34 4.67 -5.96
N GLU A 51 19.31 4.14 -4.74
CA GLU A 51 20.26 4.50 -3.68
C GLU A 51 21.67 4.06 -4.05
N PHE A 52 21.82 2.85 -4.62
CA PHE A 52 23.11 2.40 -5.11
C PHE A 52 23.59 3.26 -6.28
N CYS A 53 22.73 3.56 -7.24
CA CYS A 53 23.07 4.38 -8.41
C CYS A 53 23.52 5.79 -8.01
N ALA A 54 22.85 6.40 -7.04
CA ALA A 54 23.22 7.72 -6.51
C ALA A 54 24.54 7.67 -5.73
N LEU A 55 24.69 6.72 -4.80
CA LEU A 55 25.89 6.57 -3.97
C LEU A 55 27.15 6.25 -4.79
N LYS A 56 27.02 5.44 -5.85
CA LYS A 56 28.14 5.04 -6.72
C LYS A 56 28.82 6.24 -7.42
N LYS A 57 28.12 7.37 -7.55
CA LYS A 57 28.64 8.60 -8.16
C LYS A 57 29.51 9.43 -7.23
N LEU A 58 29.52 9.09 -5.94
CA LEU A 58 30.16 9.86 -4.88
C LEU A 58 31.23 9.02 -4.19
N ASN A 59 32.22 9.69 -3.62
CA ASN A 59 33.14 9.04 -2.70
C ASN A 59 32.55 9.04 -1.28
N GLU A 60 33.01 8.13 -0.43
CA GLU A 60 32.49 7.97 0.94
C GLU A 60 32.56 9.28 1.76
N ALA A 61 33.65 10.05 1.60
CA ALA A 61 33.84 11.33 2.28
C ALA A 61 32.77 12.39 1.91
N ASP A 62 32.25 12.36 0.69
CA ASP A 62 31.24 13.31 0.23
C ASP A 62 29.88 13.02 0.88
N VAL A 63 29.55 11.72 1.01
CA VAL A 63 28.25 11.23 1.51
C VAL A 63 28.14 11.29 3.02
N GLN A 64 29.25 11.15 3.76
CA GLN A 64 29.20 11.16 5.22
C GLN A 64 28.51 12.42 5.75
N GLY A 65 27.49 12.24 6.60
CA GLY A 65 26.69 13.33 7.16
C GLY A 65 25.65 13.94 6.20
N ALA A 66 25.49 13.42 4.99
CA ALA A 66 24.48 13.89 4.04
C ALA A 66 23.06 13.45 4.44
N THR A 67 22.06 14.11 3.84
CA THR A 67 20.66 13.66 3.84
C THR A 67 20.35 12.95 2.52
N VAL A 68 19.76 11.77 2.60
CA VAL A 68 19.30 11.02 1.42
C VAL A 68 17.78 11.11 1.32
N TYR A 69 17.28 11.62 0.20
CA TYR A 69 15.86 11.64 -0.13
C TYR A 69 15.60 10.50 -1.11
N THR A 70 14.72 9.56 -0.77
CA THR A 70 14.36 8.41 -1.61
C THR A 70 12.85 8.27 -1.71
N THR A 71 12.31 7.96 -2.88
CA THR A 71 10.85 7.93 -3.05
C THR A 71 10.17 6.73 -2.39
N LEU A 72 10.90 5.64 -2.15
CA LEU A 72 10.43 4.42 -1.50
C LEU A 72 11.36 4.07 -0.33
N GLU A 73 10.82 3.45 0.71
CA GLU A 73 11.59 2.94 1.85
C GLU A 73 12.78 2.07 1.40
N PRO A 74 14.00 2.34 1.89
CA PRO A 74 15.18 1.55 1.52
C PRO A 74 15.04 0.07 1.85
N CYS A 75 15.41 -0.80 0.91
CA CYS A 75 15.29 -2.24 1.13
C CYS A 75 16.26 -2.77 2.21
N SER A 76 15.79 -3.76 2.98
CA SER A 76 16.60 -4.43 4.03
C SER A 76 17.28 -5.71 3.57
N THR A 77 16.80 -6.32 2.48
CA THR A 77 17.32 -7.59 1.96
C THR A 77 17.58 -7.51 0.47
N ARG A 78 18.70 -8.09 0.01
CA ARG A 78 19.06 -8.21 -1.41
C ARG A 78 19.72 -9.57 -1.65
N LYS A 79 19.54 -10.11 -2.86
CA LYS A 79 20.23 -11.34 -3.28
C LYS A 79 21.72 -11.03 -3.53
N PRO A 80 22.67 -11.82 -3.00
CA PRO A 80 24.08 -11.69 -3.33
C PRO A 80 24.33 -11.69 -4.85
N PRO A 81 25.32 -10.93 -5.36
CA PRO A 81 26.31 -10.13 -4.60
C PRO A 81 25.83 -8.72 -4.22
N LYS A 82 24.55 -8.38 -4.47
CA LYS A 82 24.01 -7.04 -4.20
C LYS A 82 23.79 -6.86 -2.70
N MET A 83 24.26 -5.74 -2.17
CA MET A 83 24.06 -5.32 -0.77
C MET A 83 22.74 -4.54 -0.61
N PRO A 84 22.00 -4.71 0.51
CA PRO A 84 20.81 -3.92 0.87
C PRO A 84 21.06 -2.41 0.86
N CYS A 85 20.05 -1.63 0.49
CA CYS A 85 20.15 -0.16 0.45
C CYS A 85 20.35 0.42 1.86
N THR A 86 19.62 -0.09 2.86
CA THR A 86 19.84 0.27 4.28
C THR A 86 21.29 0.10 4.68
N ARG A 87 21.89 -1.06 4.39
CA ARG A 87 23.29 -1.34 4.71
C ARG A 87 24.25 -0.35 4.03
N ARG A 88 24.00 -0.01 2.75
CA ARG A 88 24.81 0.99 2.03
C ARG A 88 24.73 2.36 2.69
N LEU A 89 23.54 2.79 3.09
CA LEU A 89 23.31 4.08 3.75
C LEU A 89 24.00 4.14 5.12
N ILE A 90 23.91 3.05 5.90
CA ILE A 90 24.59 2.90 7.20
C ILE A 90 26.11 2.93 7.03
N ASP A 91 26.65 2.11 6.12
CA ASP A 91 28.10 2.05 5.87
C ASP A 91 28.62 3.39 5.36
N SER A 92 27.81 4.15 4.60
CA SER A 92 28.13 5.49 4.10
C SER A 92 27.93 6.61 5.13
N LYS A 93 27.48 6.27 6.35
CA LYS A 93 27.31 7.20 7.49
C LYS A 93 26.48 8.44 7.12
N VAL A 94 25.37 8.24 6.42
CA VAL A 94 24.41 9.31 6.16
C VAL A 94 23.83 9.78 7.49
N ALA A 95 23.58 11.09 7.64
CA ALA A 95 22.99 11.62 8.88
C ALA A 95 21.48 11.39 8.93
N ARG A 96 20.82 11.46 7.77
CA ARG A 96 19.37 11.48 7.67
C ARG A 96 18.89 10.80 6.40
N VAL A 97 17.76 10.09 6.50
CA VAL A 97 17.03 9.55 5.36
C VAL A 97 15.61 10.09 5.38
N VAL A 98 15.17 10.68 4.27
CA VAL A 98 13.80 11.12 4.06
C VAL A 98 13.19 10.23 2.99
N TYR A 99 12.04 9.60 3.27
CA TYR A 99 11.39 8.77 2.26
C TYR A 99 9.89 9.02 2.07
N GLY A 100 9.43 8.76 0.84
CA GLY A 100 8.06 9.07 0.42
C GLY A 100 7.04 8.04 0.86
N MET A 101 7.18 6.80 0.39
CA MET A 101 6.26 5.71 0.74
C MET A 101 6.97 4.58 1.48
N ALA A 102 6.27 3.96 2.43
CA ALA A 102 6.69 2.69 3.02
C ALA A 102 6.57 1.55 2.01
N ASP A 103 7.50 0.59 2.05
CA ASP A 103 7.41 -0.62 1.23
C ASP A 103 6.48 -1.62 1.91
N LYS A 104 5.60 -2.27 1.14
CA LYS A 104 4.64 -3.26 1.67
C LYS A 104 5.21 -4.67 1.69
N HIS A 105 6.37 -4.90 1.10
CA HIS A 105 6.99 -6.21 1.07
C HIS A 105 7.49 -6.60 2.47
N GLU A 106 7.11 -7.78 2.96
CA GLU A 106 7.41 -8.27 4.33
C GLU A 106 8.91 -8.33 4.67
N SER A 107 9.76 -8.47 3.65
CA SER A 107 11.22 -8.50 3.82
C SER A 107 11.85 -7.11 3.93
N VAL A 108 11.06 -6.04 3.88
CA VAL A 108 11.53 -4.66 4.04
C VAL A 108 11.20 -4.19 5.45
N TYR A 109 12.26 -3.85 6.18
CA TYR A 109 12.24 -3.31 7.54
C TYR A 109 13.24 -2.15 7.60
N GLY A 110 13.19 -1.30 6.58
CA GLY A 110 14.22 -0.33 6.26
C GLY A 110 14.27 0.79 7.28
N HIS A 111 13.09 1.30 7.64
CA HIS A 111 12.89 2.26 8.70
C HIS A 111 13.56 1.81 10.01
N ALA A 112 13.19 0.62 10.50
CA ALA A 112 13.71 0.09 11.76
C ALA A 112 15.24 -0.05 11.72
N SER A 113 15.79 -0.60 10.63
CA SER A 113 17.25 -0.78 10.48
C SER A 113 18.02 0.54 10.54
N LEU A 114 17.47 1.60 9.93
CA LEU A 114 18.11 2.92 9.91
C LEU A 114 18.00 3.62 11.27
N VAL A 115 16.85 3.51 11.94
CA VAL A 115 16.65 4.05 13.31
C VAL A 115 17.58 3.37 14.30
N GLU A 116 17.70 2.04 14.28
CA GLU A 116 18.61 1.27 15.13
C GLU A 116 20.09 1.66 14.91
N ALA A 117 20.44 2.05 13.69
CA ALA A 117 21.77 2.55 13.33
C ALA A 117 21.98 4.04 13.71
N GLY A 118 21.00 4.71 14.29
CA GLY A 118 21.08 6.11 14.71
C GLY A 118 20.92 7.13 13.58
N ILE A 119 20.35 6.74 12.44
CA ILE A 119 20.07 7.64 11.32
C ILE A 119 18.73 8.33 11.53
N GLU A 120 18.69 9.66 11.38
CA GLU A 120 17.44 10.42 11.50
C GLU A 120 16.48 10.08 10.34
N ILE A 121 15.21 9.86 10.65
CA ILE A 121 14.18 9.58 9.63
C ILE A 121 13.24 10.77 9.45
N GLY A 122 12.97 11.12 8.20
CA GLY A 122 11.89 12.01 7.81
C GLY A 122 10.99 11.41 6.73
N PHE A 123 9.88 12.08 6.46
CA PHE A 123 8.93 11.70 5.42
C PHE A 123 8.68 12.87 4.47
N SER A 124 8.38 12.58 3.20
CA SER A 124 7.95 13.61 2.22
C SER A 124 6.62 14.25 2.63
N SER A 125 6.24 15.38 2.02
CA SER A 125 4.91 15.98 2.28
C SER A 125 3.78 15.10 1.74
N ASN A 126 2.58 15.22 2.32
CA ASN A 126 1.42 14.40 1.95
C ASN A 126 1.08 14.48 0.45
N ASP A 127 1.16 15.66 -0.16
CA ASP A 127 0.83 15.84 -1.58
C ASP A 127 1.80 15.06 -2.47
N LEU A 128 3.09 15.10 -2.16
CA LEU A 128 4.13 14.35 -2.88
C LEU A 128 4.02 12.84 -2.63
N MET A 129 3.58 12.42 -1.45
CA MET A 129 3.27 11.01 -1.19
C MET A 129 2.12 10.50 -2.07
N GLN A 130 1.08 11.30 -2.32
CA GLN A 130 -0.04 10.88 -3.18
C GLN A 130 0.41 10.66 -4.63
N GLU A 131 1.28 11.53 -5.16
CA GLU A 131 1.86 11.34 -6.49
C GLU A 131 2.66 10.04 -6.57
N LEU A 132 3.45 9.74 -5.53
CA LEU A 132 4.21 8.51 -5.44
C LEU A 132 3.31 7.27 -5.38
N LEU A 133 2.26 7.30 -4.57
CA LEU A 133 1.27 6.22 -4.49
C LEU A 133 0.59 5.96 -5.84
N ALA A 134 0.28 7.02 -6.59
CA ALA A 134 -0.25 6.90 -7.94
C ALA A 134 0.77 6.29 -8.91
N LEU A 135 2.02 6.77 -8.89
CA LEU A 135 3.10 6.30 -9.75
C LEU A 135 3.40 4.80 -9.55
N ASN A 136 3.30 4.32 -8.31
CA ASN A 136 3.63 2.95 -7.93
C ASN A 136 2.41 2.06 -7.66
N LYS A 137 1.21 2.49 -8.09
CA LYS A 137 -0.06 1.84 -7.72
C LYS A 137 -0.09 0.36 -8.09
N GLU A 138 0.18 0.03 -9.34
CA GLU A 138 0.07 -1.35 -9.83
C GLU A 138 1.04 -2.30 -9.12
N TRP A 139 2.30 -1.87 -8.98
CA TRP A 139 3.31 -2.61 -8.23
C TRP A 139 2.90 -2.78 -6.76
N SER A 140 2.51 -1.70 -6.09
CA SER A 140 2.14 -1.72 -4.67
C SER A 140 0.90 -2.59 -4.41
N ASP A 141 -0.05 -2.61 -5.34
CA ASP A 141 -1.25 -3.46 -5.27
C ASP A 141 -0.91 -4.93 -5.52
N SER A 142 0.09 -5.24 -6.34
CA SER A 142 0.56 -6.61 -6.55
C SER A 142 1.18 -7.25 -5.31
N LEU A 143 1.69 -6.43 -4.39
CA LEU A 143 2.27 -6.86 -3.10
C LEU A 143 1.22 -7.05 -2.01
N ARG A 144 -0.02 -6.56 -2.21
CA ARG A 144 -1.08 -6.80 -1.24
C ARG A 144 -1.36 -8.29 -1.23
N VAL A 145 -1.05 -8.94 -0.11
CA VAL A 145 -1.60 -10.26 0.19
C VAL A 145 -3.12 -10.06 0.25
N LYS A 146 -3.82 -10.46 -0.82
CA LYS A 146 -5.27 -10.60 -0.78
C LYS A 146 -5.54 -11.58 0.36
N PRO A 147 -6.26 -11.19 1.42
CA PRO A 147 -6.51 -12.11 2.51
C PRO A 147 -7.14 -13.37 1.93
N ILE A 148 -6.53 -14.53 2.22
CA ILE A 148 -7.17 -15.80 1.91
C ILE A 148 -8.33 -15.88 2.87
N VAL A 149 -9.50 -15.48 2.38
CA VAL A 149 -10.73 -15.62 3.14
C VAL A 149 -11.12 -17.09 3.02
N PRO A 150 -11.07 -17.89 4.10
CA PRO A 150 -11.50 -19.28 4.02
C PRO A 150 -12.96 -19.33 3.56
N PRO A 151 -13.35 -20.30 2.71
CA PRO A 151 -14.74 -20.48 2.32
C PRO A 151 -15.63 -20.56 3.56
N ASN A 152 -16.62 -19.67 3.64
CA ASN A 152 -17.54 -19.63 4.76
C ASN A 152 -18.79 -20.45 4.40
N ASP A 153 -18.91 -21.64 5.00
CA ASP A 153 -20.03 -22.56 4.75
C ASP A 153 -21.22 -22.35 5.68
N THR A 154 -21.15 -21.37 6.59
CA THR A 154 -22.26 -21.01 7.49
C THR A 154 -23.45 -20.46 6.72
N SER A 155 -24.67 -20.60 7.24
CA SER A 155 -25.84 -20.00 6.58
C SER A 155 -25.75 -18.47 6.56
N PRO A 156 -26.24 -17.79 5.49
CA PRO A 156 -26.28 -16.33 5.47
C PRO A 156 -27.11 -15.78 6.62
N LEU A 157 -26.72 -14.60 7.13
CA LEU A 157 -27.52 -13.89 8.11
C LEU A 157 -28.87 -13.52 7.49
N ALA A 158 -29.96 -13.95 8.12
CA ALA A 158 -31.32 -13.77 7.58
C ALA A 158 -31.74 -12.29 7.47
N ASN A 159 -31.08 -11.39 8.21
CA ASN A 159 -31.43 -9.98 8.35
C ASN A 159 -30.38 -9.02 7.78
N VAL A 160 -29.31 -9.52 7.15
CA VAL A 160 -28.24 -8.70 6.58
C VAL A 160 -27.94 -9.17 5.16
N SER A 161 -28.09 -8.28 4.19
CA SER A 161 -27.84 -8.57 2.78
C SER A 161 -27.44 -7.29 2.06
N TYR A 162 -26.53 -7.41 1.11
CA TYR A 162 -26.15 -6.30 0.25
C TYR A 162 -26.71 -6.49 -1.15
N TYR A 163 -26.92 -5.38 -1.85
CA TYR A 163 -27.34 -5.38 -3.24
C TYR A 163 -26.44 -4.48 -4.07
N LYS A 164 -26.07 -4.92 -5.27
CA LYS A 164 -25.61 -4.04 -6.34
C LYS A 164 -26.81 -3.78 -7.25
N LEU A 165 -27.20 -2.51 -7.38
CA LEU A 165 -28.31 -2.13 -8.26
C LEU A 165 -27.88 -2.26 -9.72
N GLY A 166 -28.71 -2.92 -10.52
CA GLY A 166 -28.57 -2.96 -11.96
C GLY A 166 -29.57 -2.03 -12.65
N PRO A 167 -29.56 -1.96 -14.01
CA PRO A 167 -30.50 -1.16 -14.79
C PRO A 167 -31.97 -1.57 -14.59
N SER A 168 -32.21 -2.81 -14.15
CA SER A 168 -33.52 -3.34 -13.79
C SER A 168 -33.48 -4.15 -12.49
N MET A 169 -34.66 -4.49 -11.94
CA MET A 169 -34.74 -5.36 -10.76
C MET A 169 -34.14 -6.74 -11.01
N GLN A 170 -34.21 -7.26 -12.23
CA GLN A 170 -33.62 -8.55 -12.62
C GLN A 170 -32.09 -8.48 -12.67
N ASP A 171 -31.53 -7.28 -12.88
CA ASP A 171 -30.08 -7.05 -12.93
C ASP A 171 -29.48 -6.76 -11.56
N ASN A 172 -30.30 -6.70 -10.49
CA ASN A 172 -29.82 -6.52 -9.14
C ASN A 172 -29.04 -7.76 -8.69
N ILE A 173 -27.79 -7.57 -8.28
CA ILE A 173 -26.97 -8.65 -7.73
C ILE A 173 -27.20 -8.68 -6.22
N HIS A 174 -27.76 -9.78 -5.73
CA HIS A 174 -27.90 -10.04 -4.30
C HIS A 174 -26.62 -10.66 -3.74
N LEU A 175 -26.22 -10.20 -2.56
CA LEU A 175 -24.99 -10.60 -1.90
C LEU A 175 -25.28 -11.01 -0.46
N PHE A 176 -24.66 -12.12 -0.07
CA PHE A 176 -24.92 -12.81 1.17
C PHE A 176 -23.85 -12.45 2.20
N VAL A 177 -24.29 -12.05 3.40
CA VAL A 177 -23.38 -11.87 4.53
C VAL A 177 -23.36 -13.14 5.36
N ARG A 178 -22.19 -13.74 5.57
CA ARG A 178 -22.04 -14.94 6.40
C ARG A 178 -21.20 -14.66 7.64
N PRO A 179 -21.57 -15.18 8.82
CA PRO A 179 -20.79 -15.05 10.05
C PRO A 179 -19.58 -15.98 10.08
N PRO A 180 -18.53 -15.69 10.86
CA PRO A 180 -17.38 -16.58 10.98
C PRO A 180 -17.77 -17.96 11.53
N LYS A 181 -17.14 -19.01 11.00
CA LYS A 181 -17.31 -20.40 11.47
C LYS A 181 -16.73 -20.63 12.87
N ASP A 182 -15.55 -20.06 13.10
CA ASP A 182 -14.77 -20.24 14.33
C ASP A 182 -14.51 -18.90 15.02
N ALA A 183 -14.25 -18.96 16.33
CA ALA A 183 -13.88 -17.77 17.11
C ALA A 183 -12.58 -17.14 16.54
N GLY A 184 -12.66 -15.86 16.18
CA GLY A 184 -11.55 -15.14 15.51
C GLY A 184 -11.55 -15.22 13.98
N GLY A 185 -12.55 -15.87 13.37
CA GLY A 185 -12.76 -15.86 11.92
C GLY A 185 -13.31 -14.53 11.40
N PHE A 186 -13.60 -14.47 10.10
CA PHE A 186 -14.13 -13.28 9.43
C PHE A 186 -15.60 -13.47 9.00
N TYR A 187 -16.37 -12.38 9.06
CA TYR A 187 -17.56 -12.23 8.24
C TYR A 187 -17.17 -12.14 6.77
N THR A 188 -18.02 -12.63 5.88
CA THR A 188 -17.80 -12.58 4.42
C THR A 188 -19.01 -11.98 3.70
N ILE A 189 -18.78 -11.23 2.62
CA ILE A 189 -19.79 -10.86 1.62
C ILE A 189 -19.52 -11.71 0.39
N GLU A 190 -20.52 -12.48 -0.02
CA GLU A 190 -20.39 -13.44 -1.11
C GLU A 190 -21.45 -13.22 -2.18
N ASP A 191 -21.10 -13.49 -3.44
CA ASP A 191 -22.07 -13.59 -4.52
C ASP A 191 -22.82 -14.95 -4.51
N ALA A 192 -23.79 -15.11 -5.41
CA ALA A 192 -24.55 -16.35 -5.54
C ALA A 192 -23.68 -17.58 -5.91
N ALA A 193 -22.50 -17.36 -6.48
CA ALA A 193 -21.52 -18.39 -6.81
C ALA A 193 -20.55 -18.69 -5.65
N LYS A 194 -20.74 -18.05 -4.48
CA LYS A 194 -19.88 -18.14 -3.28
C LYS A 194 -18.47 -17.57 -3.47
N ASN A 195 -18.29 -16.63 -4.39
CA ASN A 195 -17.05 -15.86 -4.44
C ASN A 195 -17.06 -14.81 -3.34
N VAL A 196 -16.01 -14.78 -2.52
CA VAL A 196 -15.85 -13.76 -1.47
C VAL A 196 -15.44 -12.44 -2.11
N LEU A 197 -16.26 -11.40 -1.91
CA LEU A 197 -16.05 -10.04 -2.42
C LEU A 197 -15.46 -9.10 -1.37
N ALA A 198 -15.75 -9.33 -0.09
CA ALA A 198 -15.22 -8.56 1.04
C ALA A 198 -15.25 -9.40 2.33
N HIS A 199 -14.46 -9.02 3.33
CA HIS A 199 -14.45 -9.65 4.65
C HIS A 199 -14.13 -8.64 5.76
N GLY A 200 -14.53 -8.95 6.99
CA GLY A 200 -14.26 -8.13 8.18
C GLY A 200 -14.38 -8.94 9.47
N ARG A 201 -13.74 -8.52 10.56
CA ARG A 201 -13.87 -9.18 11.87
C ARG A 201 -15.19 -8.87 12.55
N THR A 202 -15.83 -7.76 12.15
CA THR A 202 -17.15 -7.34 12.62
C THR A 202 -18.07 -7.03 11.44
N LEU A 203 -19.38 -6.94 11.71
CA LEU A 203 -20.37 -6.48 10.73
C LEU A 203 -20.14 -5.03 10.29
N GLU A 204 -19.57 -4.21 11.17
CA GLU A 204 -19.22 -2.82 10.88
C GLU A 204 -18.00 -2.73 9.94
N GLU A 205 -16.96 -3.52 10.23
CA GLU A 205 -15.76 -3.57 9.38
C GLU A 205 -16.10 -4.03 7.95
N ILE A 206 -16.94 -5.06 7.82
CA ILE A 206 -17.32 -5.55 6.50
C ILE A 206 -18.25 -4.58 5.75
N ALA A 207 -19.07 -3.80 6.46
CA ALA A 207 -19.85 -2.72 5.86
C ALA A 207 -18.94 -1.60 5.32
N ILE A 208 -17.92 -1.22 6.08
CA ILE A 208 -16.92 -0.22 5.65
C ILE A 208 -16.15 -0.72 4.42
N GLU A 209 -15.66 -1.96 4.43
CA GLU A 209 -14.95 -2.55 3.29
C GLU A 209 -15.85 -2.66 2.06
N TRP A 210 -17.12 -3.06 2.24
CA TRP A 210 -18.10 -3.10 1.16
C TRP A 210 -18.31 -1.73 0.49
N HIS A 211 -18.41 -0.67 1.28
CA HIS A 211 -18.58 0.69 0.78
C HIS A 211 -17.36 1.25 0.05
N ARG A 212 -16.15 0.77 0.37
CA ARG A 212 -14.91 1.18 -0.31
C ARG A 212 -14.74 0.60 -1.71
N ILE A 213 -15.49 -0.46 -2.04
CA ILE A 213 -15.31 -1.22 -3.28
C ILE A 213 -16.21 -0.69 -4.41
N ASP A 214 -17.26 0.10 -4.13
CA ASP A 214 -18.21 0.54 -5.16
C ASP A 214 -18.98 1.83 -4.78
N ASP A 215 -18.70 2.90 -5.51
CA ASP A 215 -19.19 4.27 -5.30
C ASP A 215 -20.70 4.45 -5.56
N GLN A 216 -21.40 3.41 -6.05
CA GLN A 216 -22.78 3.50 -6.55
C GLN A 216 -23.84 2.77 -5.68
N LYS A 217 -23.59 2.48 -4.40
CA LYS A 217 -24.46 1.58 -3.60
C LYS A 217 -25.02 2.18 -2.29
N VAL A 218 -26.18 1.66 -1.89
CA VAL A 218 -26.94 1.98 -0.65
C VAL A 218 -26.98 0.73 0.25
N ILE A 219 -26.73 0.87 1.56
CA ILE A 219 -27.07 -0.18 2.55
C ILE A 219 -28.58 -0.19 2.74
N VAL A 220 -29.22 -1.34 2.52
CA VAL A 220 -30.59 -1.57 2.98
C VAL A 220 -30.53 -2.36 4.28
N GLU A 221 -30.39 -1.66 5.41
CA GLU A 221 -30.69 -2.26 6.70
C GLU A 221 -32.20 -2.45 6.80
N LYS A 222 -32.64 -3.70 6.91
CA LYS A 222 -34.04 -4.18 6.98
C LYS A 222 -34.83 -4.18 5.67
N LEU A 223 -34.69 -5.25 4.90
CA LEU A 223 -35.86 -5.83 4.22
C LEU A 223 -36.65 -6.64 5.26
N VAL A 224 -37.52 -5.97 6.03
CA VAL A 224 -38.57 -6.69 6.76
C VAL A 224 -39.51 -7.26 5.70
N ARG A 225 -39.62 -8.58 5.62
CA ARG A 225 -40.70 -9.23 4.88
C ARG A 225 -42.01 -8.65 5.44
N GLN A 226 -42.77 -7.89 4.65
CA GLN A 226 -44.05 -7.34 5.10
C GLN A 226 -44.94 -8.52 5.55
N SER A 227 -45.03 -8.68 6.87
CA SER A 227 -46.13 -9.36 7.52
C SER A 227 -46.75 -8.33 8.45
N ALA A 228 -48.08 -8.28 8.43
CA ALA A 228 -48.86 -7.22 9.02
C ALA A 228 -48.53 -7.03 10.52
N GLY A 229 -48.16 -5.80 10.90
CA GLY A 229 -48.23 -5.34 12.29
C GLY A 229 -46.92 -4.93 12.98
N SER A 230 -46.82 -3.62 13.24
CA SER A 230 -46.09 -2.94 14.33
C SER A 230 -44.71 -2.31 14.08
N SER A 231 -44.75 -0.97 14.11
CA SER A 231 -43.88 0.06 14.71
C SER A 231 -42.36 0.11 14.45
N ASN A 232 -42.00 1.21 13.77
CA ASN A 232 -40.67 1.73 13.47
C ASN A 232 -39.80 2.04 14.70
N ARG A 233 -38.52 1.64 14.62
CA ARG A 233 -37.38 2.46 15.07
C ARG A 233 -36.26 2.38 14.02
N LEU A 234 -36.01 3.53 13.40
CA LEU A 234 -34.86 3.84 12.55
C LEU A 234 -33.70 4.24 13.47
N LEU A 235 -32.52 3.68 13.24
CA LEU A 235 -31.27 4.26 13.75
C LEU A 235 -30.72 5.11 12.60
N ASN A 236 -30.73 6.42 12.78
CA ASN A 236 -29.94 7.34 11.96
C ASN A 236 -28.52 7.31 12.52
N PHE A 237 -27.54 7.06 11.66
CA PHE A 237 -26.15 7.43 11.92
C PHE A 237 -25.74 8.52 10.91
N ILE A 238 -25.01 9.50 11.45
CA ILE A 238 -24.57 10.77 10.86
C ILE A 238 -23.58 10.52 9.73
#